data_AF-A0A485L9T1-F1
#
_entry.id   AF-A0A485L9T1-F1
#
_cell.length_a   1.000
_cell.length_b   1.000
_cell.length_c   1.000
_cell.angle_alpha   90.00
_cell.angle_beta   90.00
_cell.angle_gamma   90.00
#
_symmetry.space_group_name_H-M   'P 1'
#
loop_
_entity.id
_entity.type
_entity.pdbx_description
1 polymer ?
#
loop_
_entity_poly.entity_id
_entity_poly.type
_entity_poly.pdbx_seq_one_letter_code
_entity_poly.pdbx_strand_id
1 'polypeptide(L)'
;MLWFDTYMSPDSVIDSRLHMPDYEYTVNRTRMKKRERIQLGSPILVNGKQLAIFRHGTQYFAIQQICPHAGGNLAEGDIESIDNMLCISCPRHKYPFVLGSGDCLIGEQFKAEQYPVEVRQVHGSPSLFVGFPQLTTTLFYEEDF
;
A
#
# COMPACT_ATOMS: atom_id res chain seq x y z
N MET A 1 -15.32 1.72 -14.77
CA MET A 1 -14.64 1.58 -13.46
C MET A 1 -15.69 1.65 -12.39
N LEU A 2 -15.69 0.70 -11.47
CA LEU A 2 -16.58 0.64 -10.31
C LEU A 2 -15.84 1.19 -9.10
N TRP A 3 -16.51 1.95 -8.25
CA TRP A 3 -15.90 2.58 -7.08
C TRP A 3 -16.58 2.10 -5.82
N PHE A 4 -15.79 1.61 -4.87
CA PHE A 4 -16.27 1.08 -3.60
C PHE A 4 -15.79 1.98 -2.49
N ASP A 5 -16.72 2.38 -1.61
CA ASP A 5 -16.39 3.06 -0.37
C ASP A 5 -15.62 2.10 0.54
N THR A 6 -14.49 2.55 1.08
CA THR A 6 -13.74 1.77 2.08
C THR A 6 -14.21 2.07 3.50
N TYR A 7 -15.09 3.08 3.67
CA TYR A 7 -15.53 3.65 4.93
C TYR A 7 -14.38 4.22 5.77
N MET A 8 -13.21 4.42 5.16
CA MET A 8 -12.05 4.98 5.82
C MET A 8 -11.97 6.49 5.62
N SER A 9 -11.86 7.22 6.73
CA SER A 9 -11.49 8.62 6.70
C SER A 9 -10.07 8.77 6.13
N PRO A 10 -9.82 9.72 5.19
CA PRO A 10 -8.48 9.95 4.67
C PRO A 10 -7.43 10.30 5.73
N ASP A 11 -7.86 10.83 6.87
CA ASP A 11 -6.98 11.22 7.98
C ASP A 11 -6.65 10.08 8.94
N SER A 12 -7.33 8.93 8.86
CA SER A 12 -6.94 7.74 9.61
C SER A 12 -5.73 7.02 9.01
N VAL A 13 -5.39 7.31 7.75
CA VAL A 13 -4.22 6.74 7.07
C VAL A 13 -2.99 7.58 7.40
N ILE A 14 -1.98 6.92 7.96
CA ILE A 14 -0.72 7.54 8.40
C ILE A 14 0.02 8.13 7.20
N ASP A 15 0.44 9.40 7.31
CA ASP A 15 1.28 10.04 6.30
C ASP A 15 2.72 9.50 6.38
N SER A 16 3.10 8.71 5.38
CA SER A 16 4.43 8.08 5.31
C SER A 16 5.60 9.07 5.29
N ARG A 17 5.38 10.33 4.89
CA ARG A 17 6.43 11.38 4.92
C ARG A 17 6.99 11.60 6.31
N LEU A 18 6.19 11.37 7.35
CA LEU A 18 6.58 11.55 8.75
C LEU A 18 7.39 10.35 9.30
N HIS A 19 7.49 9.27 8.52
CA HIS A 19 8.03 7.99 8.95
C HIS A 19 8.88 7.35 7.85
N MET A 20 9.54 8.17 7.02
CA MET A 20 10.48 7.65 6.02
C MET A 20 11.77 7.14 6.70
N PRO A 21 12.41 6.10 6.15
CA PRO A 21 13.69 5.61 6.63
C PRO A 21 14.80 6.66 6.52
N ASP A 22 15.56 6.81 7.60
CA ASP A 22 16.84 7.48 7.57
C ASP A 22 17.97 6.46 7.44
N TYR A 23 18.95 6.77 6.59
CA TYR A 23 20.14 5.95 6.41
C TYR A 23 21.38 6.65 6.95
N GLU A 24 22.29 5.86 7.50
CA GLU A 24 23.66 6.25 7.82
C GLU A 24 24.60 5.63 6.80
N TYR A 25 25.47 6.47 6.24
CA TYR A 25 26.47 6.10 5.26
C TYR A 25 27.85 6.10 5.91
N THR A 26 28.52 4.97 5.82
CA THR A 26 29.94 4.84 6.16
C THR A 26 30.68 4.31 4.95
N VAL A 27 32.00 4.53 4.89
CA VAL A 27 32.85 4.11 3.76
C VAL A 27 32.66 2.65 3.31
N ASN A 28 32.25 1.75 4.21
CA ASN A 28 32.08 0.32 3.91
C ASN A 28 30.64 -0.19 4.01
N ARG A 29 29.70 0.61 4.52
CA ARG A 29 28.33 0.14 4.83
C ARG A 29 27.31 1.26 4.77
N THR A 30 26.17 0.94 4.16
CA THR A 30 24.91 1.68 4.33
C THR A 30 24.04 0.92 5.32
N ARG A 31 23.50 1.60 6.33
CA ARG A 31 22.61 1.00 7.32
C ARG A 31 21.44 1.92 7.62
N MET A 32 20.23 1.37 7.69
CA MET A 32 19.06 2.07 8.19
C MET A 32 19.24 2.40 9.69
N LYS A 33 18.97 3.63 10.09
CA LYS A 33 18.99 4.04 11.50
C LYS A 33 17.95 3.25 12.29
N LYS A 34 18.26 3.00 13.57
CA LYS A 34 17.28 2.37 14.47
C LYS A 34 16.10 3.33 14.62
N ARG A 35 14.89 2.80 14.40
CA ARG A 35 13.64 3.52 14.56
C ARG A 35 12.57 2.58 15.09
N GLU A 36 11.52 3.15 15.66
CA GLU A 36 10.30 2.40 15.91
C GLU A 36 9.66 2.03 14.58
N ARG A 37 9.28 0.77 14.42
CA ARG A 37 8.52 0.32 13.25
C ARG A 37 7.05 0.56 13.50
N ILE A 38 6.42 1.26 12.58
CA ILE A 38 4.99 1.46 12.55
C ILE A 38 4.42 0.84 11.27
N GLN A 39 3.19 0.38 11.34
CA GLN A 39 2.48 -0.10 10.16
C GLN A 39 1.99 1.10 9.37
N LEU A 40 2.59 1.35 8.20
CA LEU A 40 2.24 2.50 7.35
C LEU A 40 0.99 2.25 6.50
N GLY A 41 0.77 1.00 6.10
CA GLY A 41 -0.41 0.62 5.34
C GLY A 41 -1.60 0.35 6.24
N SER A 42 -2.78 0.79 5.84
CA SER A 42 -4.04 0.40 6.43
C SER A 42 -4.62 -0.80 5.65
N PRO A 43 -4.64 -2.01 6.22
CA PRO A 43 -5.23 -3.19 5.58
C PRO A 43 -6.74 -3.02 5.44
N ILE A 44 -7.29 -3.44 4.30
CA ILE A 44 -8.72 -3.39 4.03
C ILE A 44 -9.15 -4.53 3.11
N LEU A 45 -10.35 -5.07 3.33
CA LEU A 45 -11.03 -5.97 2.41
C LEU A 45 -12.10 -5.17 1.67
N VAL A 46 -11.94 -5.01 0.36
CA VAL A 46 -12.90 -4.27 -0.47
C VAL A 46 -13.02 -4.95 -1.83
N ASN A 47 -14.25 -5.11 -2.33
CA ASN A 47 -14.56 -5.87 -3.54
C ASN A 47 -13.91 -7.27 -3.54
N GLY A 48 -13.91 -7.97 -2.39
CA GLY A 48 -13.35 -9.32 -2.25
C GLY A 48 -11.82 -9.42 -2.39
N LYS A 49 -11.10 -8.28 -2.33
CA LYS A 49 -9.64 -8.19 -2.45
C LYS A 49 -9.02 -7.62 -1.17
N GLN A 50 -7.98 -8.28 -0.66
CA GLN A 50 -7.18 -7.78 0.47
C GLN A 50 -6.16 -6.76 -0.05
N LEU A 51 -6.35 -5.50 0.33
CA LEU A 51 -5.52 -4.37 -0.09
C LEU A 51 -4.86 -3.70 1.12
N ALA A 52 -3.79 -2.96 0.86
CA ALA A 52 -3.19 -2.03 1.79
C ALA A 52 -3.27 -0.61 1.21
N ILE A 53 -3.87 0.31 1.98
CA ILE A 53 -3.94 1.73 1.63
C ILE A 53 -2.78 2.47 2.27
N PHE A 54 -2.06 3.25 1.48
CA PHE A 54 -0.95 4.08 1.92
C PHE A 54 -1.24 5.55 1.62
N ARG A 55 -0.71 6.45 2.45
CA ARG A 55 -0.76 7.89 2.25
C ARG A 55 0.67 8.45 2.14
N HIS A 56 0.88 9.33 1.17
CA HIS A 56 2.09 10.13 1.06
C HIS A 56 1.71 11.57 0.75
N GLY A 57 1.69 12.39 1.80
CA GLY A 57 1.13 13.73 1.75
C GLY A 57 -0.36 13.75 1.40
N THR A 58 -0.69 14.32 0.25
CA THR A 58 -2.08 14.43 -0.23
C THR A 58 -2.48 13.29 -1.15
N GLN A 59 -1.55 12.39 -1.49
CA GLN A 59 -1.80 11.27 -2.38
C GLN A 59 -2.08 10.00 -1.59
N TYR A 60 -2.97 9.18 -2.13
CA TYR A 60 -3.34 7.88 -1.59
C TYR A 60 -3.08 6.80 -2.64
N PHE A 61 -2.63 5.64 -2.17
CA PHE A 61 -2.30 4.49 -3.01
C PHE A 61 -2.97 3.26 -2.42
N ALA A 62 -3.56 2.42 -3.26
CA ALA A 62 -4.05 1.11 -2.84
C ALA A 62 -3.35 0.04 -3.68
N ILE A 63 -2.71 -0.91 -3.02
CA ILE A 63 -2.08 -2.05 -3.66
C ILE A 63 -2.51 -3.35 -2.97
N GLN A 64 -2.31 -4.50 -3.61
CA GLN A 64 -2.55 -5.78 -2.96
C GLN A 64 -1.76 -5.89 -1.64
N GLN A 65 -2.41 -6.36 -0.58
CA GLN A 65 -1.78 -6.46 0.74
C GLN A 65 -0.71 -7.54 0.76
N ILE A 66 -0.93 -8.65 0.05
CA ILE A 66 -0.06 -9.81 0.08
C ILE A 66 1.00 -9.68 -1.02
N CYS A 67 2.27 -9.69 -0.61
CA CYS A 67 3.41 -9.54 -1.50
C CYS A 67 3.45 -10.68 -2.52
N PRO A 68 3.51 -10.39 -3.83
CA PRO A 68 3.47 -11.40 -4.90
C PRO A 68 4.75 -12.25 -4.98
N HIS A 69 5.83 -11.86 -4.30
CA HIS A 69 7.06 -12.66 -4.23
C HIS A 69 6.88 -13.91 -3.36
N ALA A 70 6.48 -13.72 -2.10
CA ALA A 70 6.47 -14.81 -1.12
C ALA A 70 5.48 -14.60 0.04
N GLY A 71 4.41 -13.83 -0.19
CA GLY A 71 3.28 -13.71 0.74
C GLY A 71 3.53 -12.88 2.00
N GLY A 72 4.47 -11.92 1.98
CA GLY A 72 4.61 -10.96 3.07
C GLY A 72 3.50 -9.91 3.12
N ASN A 73 3.13 -9.44 4.31
CA ASN A 73 2.15 -8.36 4.47
C ASN A 73 2.78 -7.01 4.11
N LEU A 74 2.43 -6.45 2.95
CA LEU A 74 2.98 -5.17 2.48
C LEU A 74 2.54 -3.99 3.36
N ALA A 75 1.42 -4.09 4.10
CA ALA A 75 0.99 -3.01 5.00
C ALA A 75 2.02 -2.70 6.11
N GLU A 76 2.82 -3.69 6.50
CA GLU A 76 3.89 -3.58 7.50
C GLU A 76 5.24 -3.14 6.92
N GLY A 77 5.29 -2.88 5.61
CA GLY A 77 6.51 -2.48 4.92
C GLY A 77 6.93 -1.04 5.23
N ASP A 78 8.19 -0.75 4.93
CA ASP A 78 8.77 0.59 5.00
C ASP A 78 8.52 1.32 3.66
N ILE A 79 8.08 2.58 3.67
CA ILE A 79 7.97 3.40 2.44
C ILE A 79 9.27 4.17 2.22
N GLU A 80 9.85 4.02 1.03
CA GLU A 80 11.15 4.56 0.63
C GLU A 80 11.05 5.26 -0.73
N SER A 81 11.96 6.18 -1.00
CA SER A 81 12.18 6.70 -2.35
C SER A 81 13.41 6.01 -2.94
N ILE A 82 13.20 5.22 -3.99
CA ILE A 82 14.24 4.48 -4.70
C ILE A 82 14.22 4.96 -6.14
N ASP A 83 15.32 5.52 -6.64
CA ASP A 83 15.40 6.11 -7.98
C ASP A 83 14.27 7.10 -8.30
N ASN A 84 13.91 7.94 -7.32
CA ASN A 84 12.79 8.88 -7.34
C ASN A 84 11.40 8.25 -7.46
N MET A 85 11.28 6.93 -7.30
CA MET A 85 10.02 6.21 -7.23
C MET A 85 9.66 5.92 -5.78
N LEU A 86 8.42 6.26 -5.39
CA LEU A 86 7.91 5.95 -4.07
C LEU A 86 7.54 4.47 -4.00
N CYS A 87 8.22 3.72 -3.14
CA CYS A 87 8.12 2.27 -3.07
C CYS A 87 7.75 1.81 -1.66
N ILE A 88 6.98 0.73 -1.57
CA ILE A 88 6.81 -0.04 -0.34
C ILE A 88 7.76 -1.22 -0.35
N SER A 89 8.64 -1.30 0.66
CA SER A 89 9.59 -2.38 0.83
C SER A 89 8.98 -3.50 1.67
N CYS A 90 8.80 -4.68 1.04
CA CYS A 90 8.24 -5.84 1.72
C CYS A 90 9.00 -6.16 3.02
N PRO A 91 8.32 -6.28 4.18
CA PRO A 91 9.00 -6.42 5.47
C PRO A 91 9.81 -7.71 5.60
N ARG A 92 9.47 -8.75 4.81
CA ARG A 92 10.12 -10.07 4.86
C ARG A 92 11.44 -10.11 4.09
N HIS A 93 11.41 -9.81 2.79
CA HIS A 93 12.56 -10.00 1.89
C HIS A 93 13.04 -8.71 1.24
N LYS A 94 12.45 -7.55 1.62
CA LYS A 94 12.84 -6.22 1.13
C LYS A 94 12.73 -6.01 -0.38
N TYR A 95 11.80 -6.72 -1.00
CA TYR A 95 11.39 -6.47 -2.39
C TYR A 95 10.60 -5.15 -2.42
N PRO A 96 11.09 -4.11 -3.13
CA PRO A 96 10.41 -2.83 -3.24
C PRO A 96 9.41 -2.86 -4.39
N PHE A 97 8.16 -2.47 -4.10
CA PHE A 97 7.10 -2.31 -5.09
C PHE A 97 6.75 -0.83 -5.22
N VAL A 98 6.77 -0.29 -6.43
CA VAL A 98 6.37 1.10 -6.70
C VAL A 98 4.89 1.28 -6.37
N LEU A 99 4.56 2.23 -5.48
CA LEU A 99 3.17 2.42 -5.04
C LEU A 99 2.21 2.83 -6.17
N GLY A 100 2.71 3.58 -7.15
CA GLY A 100 1.89 4.11 -8.27
C GLY A 100 1.85 3.23 -9.52
N SER A 101 2.62 2.14 -9.59
CA SER A 101 2.60 1.22 -10.74
C SER A 101 2.47 -0.25 -10.36
N GLY A 102 2.82 -0.59 -9.12
CA GLY A 102 2.91 -1.94 -8.60
C GLY A 102 4.18 -2.69 -8.99
N ASP A 103 5.05 -2.13 -9.83
CA ASP A 103 6.22 -2.82 -10.34
C ASP A 103 7.25 -3.09 -9.24
N CYS A 104 7.83 -4.29 -9.25
CA CYS A 104 8.96 -4.62 -8.38
C CYS A 104 10.28 -4.19 -9.01
N LEU A 105 11.08 -3.38 -8.32
CA LEU A 105 12.31 -2.83 -8.90
C LEU A 105 13.46 -3.86 -9.01
N ILE A 106 13.38 -4.98 -8.30
CA ILE A 106 14.46 -6.00 -8.27
C ILE A 106 14.01 -7.38 -8.76
N GLY A 107 12.78 -7.50 -9.26
CA GLY A 107 12.24 -8.77 -9.74
C GLY A 107 11.14 -8.53 -10.74
N GLU A 108 11.51 -8.46 -12.03
CA GLU A 108 10.62 -8.12 -13.15
C GLU A 108 9.39 -9.04 -13.26
N GLN A 109 9.50 -10.29 -12.80
CA GLN A 109 8.37 -11.22 -12.77
C GLN A 109 7.31 -10.88 -11.71
N PHE A 110 7.61 -9.99 -10.76
CA PHE A 110 6.72 -9.64 -9.66
C PHE A 110 6.11 -8.27 -9.88
N LYS A 111 4.78 -8.21 -9.78
CA LYS A 111 4.03 -6.97 -9.80
C LYS A 111 2.91 -7.05 -8.77
N ALA A 112 2.83 -6.06 -7.89
CA ALA A 112 1.70 -5.89 -7.00
C ALA A 112 0.54 -5.29 -7.80
N GLU A 113 -0.64 -5.90 -7.72
CA GLU A 113 -1.86 -5.25 -8.24
C GLU A 113 -2.04 -3.89 -7.55
N GLN A 114 -2.35 -2.86 -8.33
CA GLN A 114 -2.66 -1.53 -7.83
C GLN A 114 -4.05 -1.10 -8.24
N TYR A 115 -4.64 -0.22 -7.44
CA TYR A 115 -6.00 0.25 -7.59
C TYR A 115 -6.06 1.76 -7.39
N PRO A 116 -6.76 2.51 -8.27
CA PRO A 116 -6.90 3.95 -8.11
C PRO A 116 -7.69 4.27 -6.84
N VAL A 117 -7.29 5.35 -6.16
CA VAL A 117 -7.91 5.82 -4.92
C VAL A 117 -8.40 7.25 -5.10
N GLU A 118 -9.61 7.52 -4.63
CA GLU A 118 -10.19 8.87 -4.61
C GLU A 118 -10.73 9.20 -3.23
N VAL A 119 -10.64 10.47 -2.83
CA VAL A 119 -11.34 11.00 -1.66
C VAL A 119 -12.67 11.57 -2.13
N ARG A 120 -13.79 11.17 -1.51
CA ARG A 120 -15.13 11.66 -1.85
C ARG A 120 -15.90 12.06 -0.59
N GLN A 121 -16.83 13.00 -0.72
CA GLN A 121 -17.73 13.39 0.36
C GLN A 121 -18.91 12.43 0.46
N VAL A 122 -19.12 11.85 1.64
CA VAL A 122 -20.21 10.93 1.97
C VAL A 122 -20.84 11.41 3.26
N HIS A 123 -22.14 11.78 3.21
CA HIS A 123 -22.89 12.29 4.36
C HIS A 123 -22.19 13.45 5.11
N GLY A 124 -21.46 14.31 4.40
CA GLY A 124 -20.78 15.48 4.97
C GLY A 124 -19.37 15.22 5.51
N SER A 125 -18.85 14.00 5.37
CA SER A 125 -17.49 13.62 5.76
C SER A 125 -16.72 13.03 4.58
N PRO A 126 -15.40 13.24 4.48
CA PRO A 126 -14.60 12.60 3.44
C PRO A 126 -14.38 11.11 3.74
N SER A 127 -14.51 10.27 2.71
CA SER A 127 -14.17 8.85 2.73
C SER A 127 -13.28 8.48 1.54
N LEU A 128 -12.45 7.46 1.71
CA LEU A 128 -11.63 6.88 0.65
C LEU A 128 -12.45 5.89 -0.19
N PHE A 129 -12.32 5.98 -1.50
CA PHE A 129 -12.91 5.08 -2.46
C PHE A 129 -11.81 4.39 -3.25
N VAL A 130 -11.97 3.10 -3.51
CA VAL A 130 -11.06 2.32 -4.35
C VAL A 130 -11.77 1.91 -5.63
N GLY A 131 -11.12 2.15 -6.77
CA GLY A 131 -11.65 1.86 -8.09
C GLY A 131 -11.22 0.47 -8.58
N PHE A 132 -12.16 -0.26 -9.19
CA PHE A 132 -11.94 -1.58 -9.77
C PHE A 132 -12.46 -1.63 -11.21
N PRO A 133 -11.80 -2.36 -12.12
CA PRO A 133 -12.30 -2.53 -13.48
C PRO A 133 -13.61 -3.35 -13.51
N GLN A 134 -13.79 -4.28 -12.56
CA GLN A 134 -14.91 -5.20 -12.48
C GLN A 134 -15.19 -5.66 -11.04
N LEU A 135 -16.37 -6.24 -10.80
CA LEU A 135 -16.68 -6.95 -9.56
C LEU A 135 -15.81 -8.20 -9.45
N THR A 136 -15.26 -8.45 -8.27
CA THR A 136 -14.55 -9.72 -8.05
C THR A 136 -15.59 -10.82 -7.83
N THR A 137 -15.38 -11.95 -8.49
CA THR A 137 -16.25 -13.14 -8.36
C THR A 137 -16.30 -13.67 -6.92
N THR A 138 -15.22 -13.54 -6.15
CA THR A 138 -15.15 -13.95 -4.73
C THR A 138 -16.17 -13.25 -3.84
N LEU A 139 -16.73 -12.12 -4.24
CA LEU A 139 -17.84 -11.46 -3.52
C LEU A 139 -19.09 -12.35 -3.38
N PHE A 140 -19.23 -13.36 -4.24
CA PHE A 140 -20.41 -14.21 -4.29
C PHE A 140 -20.13 -15.65 -3.81
N TYR A 141 -18.92 -15.93 -3.33
CA TYR A 141 -18.48 -17.28 -2.91
C TYR A 141 -18.07 -17.37 -1.44
N GLU A 142 -18.20 -16.29 -0.67
CA GLU A 142 -18.23 -16.44 0.79
C GLU A 142 -19.61 -17.01 1.13
N GLU A 143 -19.64 -18.32 1.38
CA GLU A 143 -20.80 -19.02 1.92
C GLU A 143 -21.08 -18.51 3.34
N ASP A 144 -21.70 -17.33 3.44
CA ASP A 144 -22.48 -16.94 4.61
C ASP A 144 -23.82 -17.72 4.57
N PHE A 145 -23.77 -18.99 4.98
CA PHE A 145 -24.90 -19.79 5.45
C PHE A 145 -24.55 -20.49 6.76
#